data_AF-A0A410QB10-F1
#
_entry.id   AF-A0A410QB10-F1
#
_cell.length_a   1.000
_cell.length_b   1.000
_cell.length_c   1.000
_cell.angle_alpha   90.00
_cell.angle_beta   90.00
_cell.angle_gamma   90.00
#
_symmetry.space_group_name_H-M   'P 1'
#
loop_
_entity.id
_entity.type
_entity.pdbx_description
1 polymer ?
#
loop_
_entity_poly.entity_id
_entity_poly.type
_entity_poly.pdbx_seq_one_letter_code
_entity_poly.pdbx_strand_id
1 'polypeptide(L)'
;MPPKEDADFVACMEDILDIYELPYNKVRPVVCMDEKPCQLLGESRESLPMRCGDDCKIDSEYVRNGTCSIFVFTEPLGGIRHVSIREHRTAGDWAEEIKYLSDIMYPDAEKIVLIMDNLNTHKSASLYKVFPPEEARRIIKRLEIHYTPKHGSWLNIAEIELNVMTRRCLSRRINDIEILRNELNTWENNRNADIAKINWQFRTKDVRTKLASLYPTYIMRNS
;
A
#
# COMPACT_ATOMS: atom_id res chain seq x y z
N MET A 1 -16.45 -2.17 -9.32
CA MET A 1 -17.43 -1.60 -8.38
C MET A 1 -18.00 -2.75 -7.56
N PRO A 2 -18.14 -2.59 -6.23
CA PRO A 2 -18.77 -3.62 -5.41
C PRO A 2 -20.23 -3.87 -5.86
N PRO A 3 -20.76 -5.09 -5.67
CA PRO A 3 -22.15 -5.37 -5.93
C PRO A 3 -23.06 -4.55 -4.99
N LYS A 4 -24.31 -4.32 -5.41
CA LYS A 4 -25.33 -3.69 -4.54
C LYS A 4 -25.66 -4.63 -3.38
N GLU A 5 -26.01 -4.07 -2.24
CA GLU A 5 -26.44 -4.82 -1.04
C GLU A 5 -25.39 -5.85 -0.54
N ASP A 6 -24.11 -5.54 -0.68
CA ASP A 6 -23.01 -6.40 -0.24
C ASP A 6 -22.70 -6.16 1.26
N ALA A 7 -23.31 -6.98 2.11
CA ALA A 7 -23.16 -6.88 3.56
C ALA A 7 -21.70 -7.10 4.02
N ASP A 8 -20.96 -8.01 3.38
CA ASP A 8 -19.56 -8.26 3.71
C ASP A 8 -18.68 -7.05 3.36
N PHE A 9 -18.94 -6.43 2.20
CA PHE A 9 -18.27 -5.19 1.81
C PHE A 9 -18.52 -4.08 2.84
N VAL A 10 -19.78 -3.87 3.25
CA VAL A 10 -20.15 -2.83 4.20
C VAL A 10 -19.49 -3.06 5.56
N ALA A 11 -19.50 -4.29 6.07
CA ALA A 11 -18.89 -4.63 7.35
C ALA A 11 -17.38 -4.33 7.37
N CYS A 12 -16.64 -4.77 6.35
CA CYS A 12 -15.22 -4.48 6.24
C CYS A 12 -14.93 -2.99 5.99
N MET A 13 -15.78 -2.30 5.22
CA MET A 13 -15.63 -0.87 4.98
C MET A 13 -15.78 -0.08 6.28
N GLU A 14 -16.85 -0.30 7.05
CA GLU A 14 -17.07 0.43 8.31
C GLU A 14 -15.96 0.15 9.34
N ASP A 15 -15.46 -1.09 9.44
CA ASP A 15 -14.32 -1.45 10.28
C ASP A 15 -13.06 -0.61 9.97
N ILE A 16 -12.71 -0.45 8.68
CA ILE A 16 -11.57 0.37 8.26
C ILE A 16 -11.81 1.86 8.55
N LEU A 17 -13.03 2.35 8.33
CA LEU A 17 -13.38 3.75 8.58
C LEU A 17 -13.29 4.10 10.07
N ASP A 18 -13.74 3.20 10.94
CA ASP A 18 -13.65 3.38 12.39
C ASP A 18 -12.18 3.49 12.84
N ILE A 19 -11.27 2.74 12.22
CA ILE A 19 -9.82 2.85 12.48
C ILE A 19 -9.28 4.20 12.03
N TYR A 20 -9.67 4.69 10.84
CA TYR A 20 -9.24 6.00 10.35
C TYR A 20 -9.78 7.17 11.18
N GLU A 21 -10.85 6.97 11.94
CA GLU A 21 -11.36 7.96 12.90
C GLU A 21 -10.61 7.97 14.24
N LEU A 22 -9.75 6.97 14.51
CA LEU A 22 -8.97 6.93 15.74
C LEU A 22 -7.97 8.09 15.83
N PRO A 23 -7.75 8.66 17.03
CA PRO A 23 -6.71 9.65 17.23
C PRO A 23 -5.32 9.03 17.03
N TYR A 24 -4.36 9.87 16.68
CA TYR A 24 -2.96 9.44 16.54
C TYR A 24 -2.43 8.81 17.83
N ASN A 25 -1.86 7.61 17.72
CA ASN A 25 -1.23 6.90 18.82
C ASN A 25 0.09 6.25 18.39
N LYS A 26 1.21 6.80 18.84
CA LYS A 26 2.56 6.28 18.51
C LYS A 26 2.86 4.88 19.06
N VAL A 27 2.19 4.46 20.14
CA VAL A 27 2.40 3.14 20.75
C VAL A 27 1.59 2.07 20.02
N ARG A 28 0.49 2.51 19.37
CA ARG A 28 -0.35 1.68 18.50
C ARG A 28 -0.53 2.33 17.12
N PRO A 29 0.53 2.39 16.31
CA PRO A 29 0.49 3.10 15.03
C PRO A 29 -0.48 2.41 14.07
N VAL A 30 -1.24 3.21 13.32
CA VAL A 30 -2.06 2.76 12.19
C VAL A 30 -1.23 2.86 10.93
N VAL A 31 -0.95 1.71 10.33
CA VAL A 31 -0.11 1.57 9.14
C VAL A 31 -0.90 0.90 8.03
N CYS A 32 -0.94 1.52 6.87
CA CYS A 32 -1.47 0.95 5.65
C CYS A 32 -0.33 0.31 4.85
N MET A 33 -0.57 -0.86 4.26
CA MET A 33 0.35 -1.52 3.35
C MET A 33 -0.32 -1.86 2.03
N ASP A 34 0.41 -1.66 0.95
CA ASP A 34 0.05 -2.14 -0.38
C ASP A 34 1.32 -2.39 -1.20
N GLU A 35 1.18 -3.13 -2.30
CA GLU A 35 2.29 -3.40 -3.21
C GLU A 35 1.90 -3.36 -4.68
N LYS A 36 2.86 -3.00 -5.52
CA LYS A 36 2.64 -2.82 -6.96
C LYS A 36 3.74 -3.50 -7.78
N PRO A 37 3.38 -4.30 -8.80
CA PRO A 37 4.35 -4.75 -9.78
C PRO A 37 4.86 -3.57 -10.62
N CYS A 38 6.16 -3.52 -10.84
CA CYS A 38 6.83 -2.51 -11.67
C CYS A 38 7.65 -3.21 -12.77
N GLN A 39 7.59 -2.68 -14.00
CA GLN A 39 8.39 -3.16 -15.11
C GLN A 39 9.68 -2.34 -15.22
N LEU A 40 10.81 -3.02 -15.34
CA LEU A 40 12.07 -2.37 -15.65
C LEU A 40 12.18 -2.21 -17.16
N LEU A 41 12.20 -0.97 -17.63
CA LEU A 41 12.13 -0.61 -19.04
C LEU A 41 13.37 0.19 -19.44
N GLY A 42 14.12 -0.32 -20.41
CA GLY A 42 15.22 0.37 -21.08
C GLY A 42 14.80 1.01 -22.41
N GLU A 43 15.66 1.88 -22.94
CA GLU A 43 15.49 2.45 -24.27
C GLU A 43 15.94 1.44 -25.34
N SER A 44 15.15 1.29 -26.41
CA SER A 44 15.52 0.48 -27.58
C SER A 44 16.59 1.19 -28.44
N ARG A 45 16.57 2.52 -28.43
CA ARG A 45 17.45 3.40 -29.21
C ARG A 45 17.79 4.63 -28.38
N GLU A 46 19.02 5.13 -28.52
CA GLU A 46 19.40 6.40 -27.92
C GLU A 46 18.55 7.54 -28.48
N SER A 47 18.03 8.37 -27.57
CA SER A 47 17.27 9.57 -27.94
C SER A 47 18.13 10.51 -28.79
N LEU A 48 17.62 10.93 -29.95
CA LEU A 48 18.33 11.89 -30.80
C LEU A 48 18.52 13.23 -30.08
N PRO A 49 19.65 13.94 -30.28
CA PRO A 49 19.90 15.21 -29.63
C PRO A 49 18.81 16.23 -29.98
N MET A 50 18.22 16.83 -28.94
CA MET A 50 17.21 17.89 -29.07
C MET A 50 17.80 19.11 -29.79
N ARG A 51 17.02 19.69 -30.72
CA ARG A 51 17.30 21.02 -31.27
C ARG A 51 16.66 22.08 -30.38
N CYS A 52 17.24 23.26 -30.35
CA CYS A 52 16.69 24.39 -29.60
C CYS A 52 15.27 24.72 -30.10
N GLY A 53 14.27 24.63 -29.21
CA GLY A 53 12.86 24.91 -29.51
C GLY A 53 11.98 23.68 -29.73
N ASP A 54 12.53 22.46 -29.75
CA ASP A 54 11.78 21.22 -29.88
C ASP A 54 11.63 20.49 -28.52
N ASP A 55 10.46 19.91 -28.26
CA ASP A 55 10.26 18.97 -27.16
C ASP A 55 11.04 17.66 -27.41
N CYS A 56 11.56 17.05 -26.33
CA CYS A 56 12.25 15.77 -26.40
C CYS A 56 11.31 14.67 -26.94
N LYS A 57 11.70 14.04 -28.05
CA LYS A 57 10.96 12.90 -28.63
C LYS A 57 11.61 11.60 -28.19
N ILE A 58 10.93 10.90 -27.28
CA ILE A 58 11.34 9.55 -26.83
C ILE A 58 10.73 8.52 -27.78
N ASP A 59 11.56 7.58 -28.25
CA ASP A 59 11.11 6.47 -29.10
C ASP A 59 10.09 5.57 -28.36
N SER A 60 9.05 5.13 -29.06
CA SER A 60 8.01 4.27 -28.48
C SER A 60 8.51 2.85 -28.20
N GLU A 61 9.57 2.38 -28.89
CA GLU A 61 10.20 1.09 -28.65
C GLU A 61 10.99 1.09 -27.33
N TYR A 62 10.88 -0.01 -26.57
CA TYR A 62 11.57 -0.20 -25.29
C TYR A 62 12.07 -1.64 -25.14
N VAL A 63 13.09 -1.82 -24.30
CA VAL A 63 13.60 -3.14 -23.91
C VAL A 63 13.06 -3.48 -22.52
N ARG A 64 12.51 -4.69 -22.34
CA ARG A 64 12.05 -5.16 -21.03
C ARG A 64 13.21 -5.83 -20.29
N ASN A 65 13.63 -5.26 -19.17
CA ASN A 65 14.74 -5.73 -18.33
C ASN A 65 14.26 -6.50 -17.10
N GLY A 66 13.06 -7.08 -17.18
CA GLY A 66 12.43 -7.82 -16.08
C GLY A 66 11.35 -7.01 -15.34
N THR A 67 10.98 -7.53 -14.17
CA THR A 67 9.94 -6.97 -13.31
C THR A 67 10.36 -7.07 -11.86
N CYS A 68 9.90 -6.12 -11.04
CA CYS A 68 10.06 -6.15 -9.60
C CYS A 68 8.70 -5.83 -8.92
N SER A 69 8.66 -5.92 -7.60
CA SER A 69 7.53 -5.51 -6.78
C SER A 69 7.97 -4.40 -5.84
N ILE A 70 7.21 -3.31 -5.82
CA ILE A 70 7.41 -2.19 -4.89
C ILE A 70 6.40 -2.36 -3.76
N PHE A 71 6.88 -2.44 -2.53
CA PHE A 71 6.05 -2.43 -1.33
C PHE A 71 6.05 -1.04 -0.71
N VAL A 72 4.92 -0.62 -0.17
CA VAL A 72 4.77 0.64 0.54
C VAL A 72 4.07 0.43 1.87
N PHE A 73 4.68 0.91 2.93
CA PHE A 73 4.02 1.17 4.20
C PHE A 73 3.77 2.66 4.35
N THR A 74 2.62 3.04 4.89
CA THR A 74 2.28 4.44 5.20
C THR A 74 1.59 4.52 6.54
N GLU A 75 2.10 5.35 7.44
CA GLU A 75 1.44 5.74 8.69
C GLU A 75 0.75 7.10 8.48
N PRO A 76 -0.57 7.13 8.22
CA PRO A 76 -1.24 8.32 7.72
C PRO A 76 -1.10 9.53 8.66
N LEU A 77 -1.35 9.31 9.96
CA LEU A 77 -1.32 10.37 10.97
C LEU A 77 0.09 10.64 11.53
N GLY A 78 1.01 9.68 11.38
CA GLY A 78 2.43 9.84 11.71
C GLY A 78 3.22 10.57 10.63
N GLY A 79 2.75 10.53 9.39
CA GLY A 79 3.44 11.14 8.26
C GLY A 79 4.66 10.34 7.80
N ILE A 80 4.77 9.07 8.19
CA ILE A 80 5.87 8.17 7.83
C ILE A 80 5.48 7.32 6.64
N ARG A 81 6.39 7.15 5.69
CA ARG A 81 6.34 6.13 4.64
C ARG A 81 7.60 5.29 4.68
N HIS A 82 7.46 4.05 4.25
CA HIS A 82 8.59 3.22 3.88
C HIS A 82 8.31 2.59 2.52
N VAL A 83 9.31 2.59 1.64
CA VAL A 83 9.24 1.98 0.32
C VAL A 83 10.38 0.99 0.16
N SER A 84 10.05 -0.22 -0.26
CA SER A 84 11.04 -1.26 -0.52
C SER A 84 10.81 -1.91 -1.87
N ILE A 85 11.86 -2.48 -2.45
CA ILE A 85 11.82 -3.18 -3.73
C ILE A 85 12.26 -4.61 -3.53
N ARG A 86 11.43 -5.53 -4.03
CA ARG A 86 11.69 -6.97 -4.09
C ARG A 86 11.69 -7.42 -5.54
N GLU A 87 12.51 -8.41 -5.86
CA GLU A 87 12.52 -9.00 -7.21
C GLU A 87 11.20 -9.74 -7.50
N HIS A 88 10.53 -10.21 -6.44
CA HIS A 88 9.31 -10.99 -6.53
C HIS A 88 8.23 -10.47 -5.59
N ARG A 89 7.02 -11.03 -5.75
CA ARG A 89 5.87 -10.79 -4.87
C ARG A 89 5.37 -12.12 -4.33
N THR A 90 6.18 -12.75 -3.50
CA THR A 90 5.89 -14.04 -2.89
C THR A 90 5.40 -13.88 -1.44
N ALA A 91 4.89 -14.97 -0.88
CA ALA A 91 4.64 -15.06 0.56
C ALA A 91 5.93 -14.85 1.40
N GLY A 92 7.08 -15.18 0.81
CA GLY A 92 8.40 -14.96 1.37
C GLY A 92 8.71 -13.48 1.53
N ASP A 93 8.63 -12.75 0.42
CA ASP A 93 8.85 -11.31 0.36
C ASP A 93 7.94 -10.57 1.36
N TRP A 94 6.65 -10.91 1.36
CA TRP A 94 5.70 -10.31 2.30
C TRP A 94 6.07 -10.56 3.76
N ALA A 95 6.47 -11.78 4.12
CA ALA A 95 6.86 -12.10 5.48
C ALA A 95 8.08 -11.28 5.95
N GLU A 96 9.06 -11.09 5.07
CA GLU A 96 10.23 -10.24 5.35
C GLU A 96 9.85 -8.78 5.53
N GLU A 97 8.95 -8.24 4.70
CA GLU A 97 8.44 -6.86 4.85
C GLU A 97 7.70 -6.67 6.17
N ILE A 98 6.88 -7.64 6.57
CA ILE A 98 6.17 -7.58 7.87
C ILE A 98 7.13 -7.69 9.05
N LYS A 99 8.20 -8.48 8.93
CA LYS A 99 9.26 -8.52 9.94
C LYS A 99 9.97 -7.17 10.03
N TYR A 100 10.28 -6.54 8.90
CA TYR A 100 10.89 -5.21 8.85
C TYR A 100 9.98 -4.16 9.52
N LEU A 101 8.68 -4.17 9.20
CA LEU A 101 7.68 -3.32 9.84
C LEU A 101 7.69 -3.47 11.37
N SER A 102 7.69 -4.72 11.86
CA SER A 102 7.69 -5.04 13.29
C SER A 102 8.97 -4.63 14.01
N ASP A 103 10.13 -4.93 13.42
CA ASP A 103 11.41 -4.92 14.15
C ASP A 103 12.27 -3.69 13.86
N ILE A 104 12.05 -3.03 12.72
CA ILE A 104 12.86 -1.88 12.27
C ILE A 104 12.03 -0.61 12.27
N MET A 105 10.84 -0.60 11.66
CA MET A 105 10.01 0.61 11.61
C MET A 105 9.40 0.93 12.99
N TYR A 106 8.87 -0.08 13.67
CA TYR A 106 8.16 0.10 14.94
C TYR A 106 8.64 -0.86 16.04
N PRO A 107 9.95 -0.89 16.37
CA PRO A 107 10.51 -1.82 17.35
C PRO A 107 9.84 -1.72 18.73
N ASP A 108 9.43 -0.52 19.12
CA ASP A 108 8.87 -0.20 20.44
C ASP A 108 7.33 -0.14 20.47
N ALA A 109 6.64 -0.37 19.34
CA ALA A 109 5.18 -0.38 19.32
C ALA A 109 4.64 -1.60 20.06
N GLU A 110 3.66 -1.40 20.94
CA GLU A 110 2.97 -2.49 21.63
C GLU A 110 2.21 -3.35 20.61
N LYS A 111 1.54 -2.69 19.66
CA LYS A 111 0.79 -3.35 18.60
C LYS A 111 0.68 -2.45 17.38
N ILE A 112 0.86 -2.99 16.19
CA ILE A 112 0.76 -2.27 14.92
C ILE A 112 -0.59 -2.59 14.31
N VAL A 113 -1.44 -1.57 14.13
CA VAL A 113 -2.72 -1.71 13.44
C VAL A 113 -2.44 -1.65 11.94
N LEU A 114 -2.46 -2.81 11.29
CA LEU A 114 -2.08 -2.98 9.89
C LEU A 114 -3.32 -3.11 9.00
N ILE A 115 -3.52 -2.14 8.12
CA ILE A 115 -4.55 -2.16 7.07
C ILE A 115 -3.91 -2.59 5.75
N MET A 116 -4.46 -3.59 5.08
CA MET A 116 -3.96 -4.05 3.76
C MET A 116 -5.08 -4.71 2.94
N ASP A 117 -4.80 -5.03 1.69
CA ASP A 117 -5.72 -5.83 0.87
C ASP A 117 -5.73 -7.32 1.31
N ASN A 118 -6.69 -8.08 0.80
CA ASN A 118 -6.86 -9.50 1.11
C ASN A 118 -6.19 -10.40 0.05
N LEU A 119 -4.93 -10.13 -0.29
CA LEU A 119 -4.14 -10.98 -1.17
C LEU A 119 -3.83 -12.34 -0.50
N ASN A 120 -3.67 -13.39 -1.29
CA ASN A 120 -3.43 -14.75 -0.76
C ASN A 120 -2.12 -14.89 0.04
N THR A 121 -1.15 -14.01 -0.19
CA THR A 121 0.13 -13.89 0.53
C THR A 121 -0.02 -13.17 1.86
N HIS A 122 -1.07 -12.38 2.07
CA HIS A 122 -1.28 -11.52 3.25
C HIS A 122 -1.90 -12.30 4.40
N LYS A 123 -1.22 -13.36 4.80
CA LYS A 123 -1.71 -14.32 5.80
C LYS A 123 -0.62 -14.63 6.80
N SER A 124 -1.03 -14.84 8.05
CA SER A 124 -0.13 -15.33 9.12
C SER A 124 0.62 -16.60 8.73
N ALA A 125 0.02 -17.46 7.91
CA ALA A 125 0.67 -18.65 7.37
C ALA A 125 1.95 -18.33 6.57
N SER A 126 2.03 -17.17 5.92
CA SER A 126 3.23 -16.74 5.19
C SER A 126 4.42 -16.53 6.14
N LEU A 127 4.19 -16.01 7.36
CA LEU A 127 5.23 -15.89 8.38
C LEU A 127 5.76 -17.27 8.81
N TYR A 128 4.86 -18.25 9.00
CA TYR A 128 5.25 -19.63 9.34
C TYR A 128 5.95 -20.39 8.21
N LYS A 129 5.81 -19.94 6.96
CA LYS A 129 6.56 -20.52 5.82
C LYS A 129 8.03 -20.07 5.80
N VAL A 130 8.33 -18.93 6.42
CA VAL A 130 9.66 -18.29 6.31
C VAL A 130 10.42 -18.34 7.62
N PHE A 131 9.74 -18.16 8.76
CA PHE A 131 10.37 -18.04 10.06
C PHE A 131 10.06 -19.24 10.97
N PRO A 132 10.95 -19.55 11.93
CA PRO A 132 10.65 -20.52 12.99
C PRO A 132 9.35 -20.18 13.72
N PRO A 133 8.60 -21.18 14.24
CA PRO A 133 7.29 -20.96 14.83
C PRO A 133 7.23 -19.91 15.94
N GLU A 134 8.27 -19.83 16.78
CA GLU A 134 8.38 -18.84 17.86
C GLU A 134 8.47 -17.42 17.32
N GLU A 135 9.30 -17.21 16.30
CA GLU A 135 9.51 -15.91 15.66
C GLU A 135 8.28 -15.48 14.87
N ALA A 136 7.69 -16.38 14.07
CA ALA A 136 6.44 -16.12 13.37
C ALA A 136 5.33 -15.72 14.37
N ARG A 137 5.20 -16.44 15.49
CA ARG A 137 4.19 -16.14 16.51
C ARG A 137 4.46 -14.82 17.23
N ARG A 138 5.72 -14.47 17.50
CA ARG A 138 6.12 -13.18 18.07
C ARG A 138 5.66 -12.03 17.17
N ILE A 139 5.97 -12.11 15.87
CA ILE A 139 5.58 -11.09 14.89
C ILE A 139 4.04 -10.98 14.82
N ILE A 140 3.33 -12.10 14.68
CA ILE A 140 1.85 -12.09 14.60
C ILE A 140 1.22 -11.42 15.82
N LYS A 141 1.74 -11.65 17.03
CA LYS A 141 1.21 -11.03 18.26
C LYS A 141 1.32 -9.50 18.28
N ARG A 142 2.28 -8.95 17.53
CA ARG A 142 2.46 -7.51 17.37
C ARG A 142 1.52 -6.88 16.35
N LEU A 143 0.75 -7.66 15.60
CA LEU A 143 -0.11 -7.15 14.53
C LEU A 143 -1.59 -7.21 14.93
N GLU A 144 -2.32 -6.16 14.55
CA GLU A 144 -3.77 -6.10 14.51
C GLU A 144 -4.16 -5.86 13.06
N ILE A 145 -4.61 -6.91 12.37
CA ILE A 145 -4.76 -6.88 10.91
C ILE A 145 -6.22 -6.60 10.55
N HIS A 146 -6.40 -5.62 9.67
CA HIS A 146 -7.68 -5.28 9.06
C HIS A 146 -7.56 -5.33 7.54
N TYR A 147 -8.52 -6.01 6.91
CA TYR A 147 -8.50 -6.23 5.47
C TYR A 147 -9.48 -5.30 4.77
N THR A 148 -9.00 -4.60 3.74
CA THR A 148 -9.90 -3.85 2.88
C THR A 148 -10.82 -4.80 2.11
N PRO A 149 -12.10 -4.41 1.88
CA PRO A 149 -13.02 -5.26 1.16
C PRO A 149 -12.58 -5.43 -0.30
N LYS A 150 -12.97 -6.55 -0.91
CA LYS A 150 -12.80 -6.74 -2.35
C LYS A 150 -13.48 -5.59 -3.10
N HIS A 151 -12.83 -5.08 -4.14
CA HIS A 151 -13.28 -3.89 -4.88
C HIS A 151 -13.28 -2.57 -4.07
N GLY A 152 -12.72 -2.56 -2.86
CA GLY A 152 -12.58 -1.40 -1.99
C GLY A 152 -11.16 -0.86 -1.89
N SER A 153 -10.35 -1.02 -2.93
CA SER A 153 -8.93 -0.65 -2.92
C SER A 153 -8.72 0.84 -2.58
N TRP A 154 -9.66 1.70 -3.01
CA TRP A 154 -9.71 3.13 -2.68
C TRP A 154 -9.73 3.45 -1.17
N LEU A 155 -10.08 2.49 -0.30
CA LEU A 155 -9.99 2.62 1.16
C LEU A 155 -8.55 2.44 1.68
N ASN A 156 -7.65 1.84 0.91
CA ASN A 156 -6.27 1.63 1.30
C ASN A 156 -5.43 2.88 1.02
N ILE A 157 -5.01 3.60 2.06
CA ILE A 157 -4.19 4.80 1.90
C ILE A 157 -2.82 4.48 1.26
N ALA A 158 -2.29 3.27 1.45
CA ALA A 158 -1.05 2.87 0.80
C ALA A 158 -1.18 2.80 -0.73
N GLU A 159 -2.35 2.44 -1.27
CA GLU A 159 -2.60 2.49 -2.72
C GLU A 159 -2.54 3.94 -3.24
N ILE A 160 -3.05 4.90 -2.45
CA ILE A 160 -3.00 6.33 -2.78
C ILE A 160 -1.55 6.80 -2.83
N GLU A 161 -0.73 6.47 -1.83
CA GLU A 161 0.69 6.85 -1.80
C GLU A 161 1.49 6.14 -2.90
N LEU A 162 1.19 4.88 -3.23
CA LEU A 162 1.77 4.20 -4.40
C LEU A 162 1.48 4.96 -5.70
N ASN A 163 0.27 5.48 -5.87
CA ASN A 163 -0.11 6.27 -7.03
C ASN A 163 0.63 7.63 -7.07
N VAL A 164 0.79 8.29 -5.92
CA VAL A 164 1.59 9.53 -5.80
C VAL A 164 3.05 9.28 -6.14
N MET A 165 3.64 8.23 -5.57
CA MET A 165 5.00 7.78 -5.85
C MET A 165 5.16 7.47 -7.34
N THR A 166 4.26 6.68 -7.93
CA THR A 166 4.34 6.31 -9.36
C THR A 166 4.36 7.53 -10.26
N ARG A 167 3.51 8.54 -9.99
CA ARG A 167 3.46 9.76 -10.79
C ARG A 167 4.72 10.63 -10.64
N ARG A 168 5.37 10.61 -9.47
CA ARG A 168 6.55 11.44 -9.20
C ARG A 168 7.86 10.76 -9.59
N CYS A 169 8.01 9.48 -9.32
CA CYS A 169 9.25 8.72 -9.48
C CYS A 169 9.31 7.88 -10.74
N LEU A 170 8.16 7.39 -11.22
CA LEU A 170 8.08 6.43 -12.33
C LEU A 170 7.50 7.04 -13.60
N SER A 171 7.58 8.36 -13.73
CA SER A 171 7.19 9.10 -14.94
C SER A 171 8.17 8.91 -16.11
N ARG A 172 9.34 8.31 -15.84
CA ARG A 172 10.37 7.98 -16.83
C ARG A 172 10.66 6.47 -16.84
N ARG A 173 11.27 6.00 -17.93
CA ARG A 173 11.76 4.62 -18.04
C ARG A 173 12.97 4.42 -17.10
N ILE A 174 12.93 3.34 -16.32
CA ILE A 174 14.01 2.93 -15.43
C ILE A 174 14.28 1.46 -15.73
N ASN A 175 15.51 1.16 -16.13
CA ASN A 175 15.89 -0.12 -16.72
C ASN A 175 16.67 -1.02 -15.75
N ASP A 176 17.00 -0.49 -14.57
CA ASP A 176 17.86 -1.09 -13.56
C ASP A 176 17.24 -0.93 -12.17
N ILE A 177 17.30 -2.01 -11.39
CA ILE A 177 16.64 -2.10 -10.08
C ILE A 177 17.34 -1.25 -9.02
N GLU A 178 18.67 -1.05 -9.11
CA GLU A 178 19.42 -0.21 -8.17
C GLU A 178 19.13 1.27 -8.41
N ILE A 179 19.01 1.68 -9.68
CA ILE A 179 18.55 3.03 -10.02
C ILE A 179 17.15 3.25 -9.44
N LEU A 180 16.23 2.30 -9.63
CA LEU A 180 14.89 2.38 -9.06
C LEU A 180 14.93 2.51 -7.54
N ARG A 181 15.78 1.71 -6.86
CA ARG A 181 15.94 1.75 -5.40
C ARG A 181 16.42 3.12 -4.92
N ASN A 182 17.40 3.71 -5.58
CA ASN A 182 17.93 5.03 -5.22
C ASN A 182 16.88 6.15 -5.40
N GLU A 183 16.10 6.10 -6.48
CA GLU A 183 15.01 7.04 -6.73
C GLU A 183 13.91 6.95 -5.66
N LEU A 184 13.48 5.73 -5.32
CA LEU A 184 12.48 5.51 -4.28
C LEU A 184 12.98 5.93 -2.89
N ASN A 185 14.24 5.64 -2.56
CA ASN A 185 14.86 6.10 -1.31
C ASN A 185 14.89 7.62 -1.22
N THR A 186 15.24 8.30 -2.32
CA THR A 186 15.26 9.76 -2.37
C THR A 186 13.85 10.33 -2.17
N TRP A 187 12.85 9.72 -2.82
CA TRP A 187 11.45 10.10 -2.65
C TRP A 187 10.94 9.89 -1.23
N GLU A 188 11.22 8.74 -0.62
CA GLU A 188 10.85 8.41 0.76
C GLU A 188 11.44 9.44 1.73
N ASN A 189 12.74 9.71 1.62
CA ASN A 189 13.43 10.68 2.47
C ASN A 189 12.81 12.08 2.38
N ASN A 190 12.54 12.56 1.17
CA ASN A 190 11.90 13.86 0.97
C ASN A 190 10.47 13.87 1.56
N ARG A 191 9.71 12.81 1.33
CA ARG A 191 8.32 12.71 1.80
C ARG A 191 8.22 12.64 3.33
N ASN A 192 9.16 11.95 3.96
CA ASN A 192 9.26 11.82 5.42
C ASN A 192 9.80 13.11 6.06
N ALA A 193 10.70 13.84 5.40
CA ALA A 193 11.18 15.14 5.87
C ALA A 193 10.05 16.19 5.93
N ASP A 194 9.09 16.12 5.01
CA ASP A 194 7.90 16.99 5.01
C ASP A 194 6.90 16.64 6.14
N ILE A 195 7.01 15.45 6.74
CA ILE A 195 6.08 14.89 7.75
C ILE A 195 4.62 15.05 7.28
N ALA A 196 4.39 14.81 5.99
CA ALA A 196 3.11 15.10 5.36
C ALA A 196 2.04 14.12 5.86
N LYS A 197 1.18 14.56 6.79
CA LYS A 197 0.10 13.72 7.32
C LYS A 197 -1.03 13.57 6.31
N ILE A 198 -1.66 12.41 6.31
CA ILE A 198 -2.86 12.11 5.54
C ILE A 198 -4.01 12.02 6.52
N ASN A 199 -4.90 13.03 6.50
CA ASN A 199 -6.10 13.04 7.31
C ASN A 199 -7.28 12.56 6.47
N TRP A 200 -7.72 11.32 6.70
CA TRP A 200 -8.87 10.75 6.01
C TRP A 200 -10.14 11.53 6.35
N GLN A 201 -10.85 12.03 5.33
CA GLN A 201 -12.01 12.90 5.54
C GLN A 201 -13.35 12.18 5.40
N PHE A 202 -13.37 10.96 4.88
CA PHE A 202 -14.62 10.29 4.51
C PHE A 202 -15.09 9.38 5.63
N ARG A 203 -16.04 9.85 6.44
CA ARG A 203 -16.45 9.19 7.69
C ARG A 203 -17.55 8.16 7.48
N THR A 204 -17.76 7.28 8.46
CA THR A 204 -18.83 6.26 8.43
C THR A 204 -20.22 6.89 8.18
N LYS A 205 -20.49 8.05 8.78
CA LYS A 205 -21.74 8.80 8.55
C LYS A 205 -21.92 9.26 7.10
N ASP A 206 -20.85 9.72 6.45
CA ASP A 206 -20.90 10.18 5.06
C ASP A 206 -21.14 9.02 4.10
N VAL A 207 -20.54 7.87 4.39
CA VAL A 207 -20.64 6.65 3.59
C VAL A 207 -22.04 6.08 3.59
N ARG A 208 -22.73 6.08 4.74
CA ARG A 208 -24.13 5.65 4.84
C ARG A 208 -25.07 6.46 3.96
N THR A 209 -24.76 7.74 3.71
CA THR A 209 -25.54 8.58 2.78
C THR A 209 -25.09 8.44 1.34
N LYS A 210 -23.77 8.55 1.07
CA LYS A 210 -23.23 8.58 -0.30
C LYS A 210 -23.20 7.22 -0.98
N LEU A 211 -23.06 6.14 -0.21
CA LEU A 211 -23.01 4.75 -0.68
C LEU A 211 -24.19 3.92 -0.18
N ALA A 212 -25.35 4.56 0.03
CA ALA A 212 -26.56 3.91 0.55
C ALA A 212 -26.96 2.65 -0.24
N SER A 213 -26.69 2.59 -1.54
CA SER A 213 -26.99 1.44 -2.41
C SER A 213 -26.18 0.18 -2.11
N LEU A 214 -25.11 0.28 -1.33
CA LEU A 214 -24.31 -0.87 -0.89
C LEU A 214 -24.91 -1.53 0.36
N TYR A 215 -25.75 -0.82 1.11
CA TYR A 215 -26.37 -1.34 2.32
C TYR A 215 -27.55 -2.25 1.96
N PRO A 216 -27.71 -3.41 2.63
CA PRO A 216 -28.87 -4.27 2.43
C PRO A 216 -30.19 -3.54 2.70
N THR A 217 -31.16 -3.68 1.79
CA THR A 217 -32.51 -3.14 2.01
C THR A 217 -33.30 -4.06 2.92
N TYR A 218 -33.67 -3.59 4.12
CA TYR A 218 -34.55 -4.33 5.00
C TYR A 218 -36.02 -4.14 4.58
N ILE A 219 -36.58 -5.13 3.88
CA ILE A 219 -38.04 -5.24 3.78
C ILE A 219 -38.52 -5.79 5.12
N MET A 220 -39.16 -4.96 5.94
CA MET A 220 -39.84 -5.42 7.15
C MET A 220 -40.88 -6.48 6.75
N ARG A 221 -40.61 -7.75 7.08
CA ARG A 221 -41.63 -8.79 7.01
C ARG A 221 -42.60 -8.52 8.16
N ASN A 222 -43.75 -7.93 7.84
CA ASN A 222 -44.89 -7.90 8.76
C ASN A 222 -45.21 -9.35 9.13
N SER A 223 -44.95 -9.68 10.39
CA SER A 223 -45.33 -10.95 11.01
C SER A 223 -46.82 -10.93 11.36
#